data_AF-A0A1B1BIN3-F1
#
_entry.id   AF-A0A1B1BIN3-F1
#
_cell.length_a   1.000
_cell.length_b   1.000
_cell.length_c   1.000
_cell.angle_alpha   90.00
_cell.angle_beta   90.00
_cell.angle_gamma   90.00
#
_symmetry.space_group_name_H-M   'P 1'
#
loop_
_entity.id
_entity.type
_entity.pdbx_description
1 polymer ?
#
loop_
_entity_poly.entity_id
_entity_poly.type
_entity_poly.pdbx_seq_one_letter_code
_entity_poly.pdbx_strand_id
1 'polypeptide(L)'
;MESPNLPPSGAPSTGVPANSVHSSSARPHGSAAGTDQRAIPKTSPSEWIKVLDDLEASLGSGARDAVLSAQGGTLVTGVQWRAPELLGQLPRELEERARLLLAGQLELIREIEDARRSAGAHLAAVRTILSTHPSDHPVYLDIAG
;
A
#
# COMPACT_ATOMS: atom_id res chain seq x y z
N MET A 1 -35.14 -31.11 -60.44
CA MET A 1 -36.32 -30.23 -60.33
C MET A 1 -35.91 -28.89 -60.90
N GLU A 2 -36.37 -28.64 -62.12
CA GLU A 2 -36.01 -27.53 -63.01
C GLU A 2 -37.28 -26.71 -63.29
N SER A 3 -37.07 -25.44 -63.68
CA SER A 3 -38.03 -24.46 -64.26
C SER A 3 -38.87 -23.59 -63.29
N PRO A 4 -39.37 -22.40 -63.70
CA PRO A 4 -38.89 -21.40 -64.70
C PRO A 4 -39.01 -19.91 -64.20
N ASN A 5 -38.21 -18.92 -64.65
CA ASN A 5 -38.31 -18.00 -65.82
C ASN A 5 -39.36 -16.82 -65.77
N LEU A 6 -38.86 -15.60 -65.42
CA LEU A 6 -39.11 -14.19 -65.92
C LEU A 6 -40.54 -13.56 -66.10
N PRO A 7 -40.73 -12.23 -66.40
CA PRO A 7 -40.24 -10.91 -65.89
C PRO A 7 -41.40 -9.82 -65.85
N PRO A 8 -41.28 -8.52 -66.26
CA PRO A 8 -40.57 -7.31 -65.78
C PRO A 8 -41.50 -6.06 -65.52
N SER A 9 -41.00 -4.92 -65.01
CA SER A 9 -41.38 -3.53 -65.43
C SER A 9 -40.57 -2.51 -64.60
N GLY A 10 -39.69 -1.67 -65.17
CA GLY A 10 -40.01 -0.33 -65.69
C GLY A 10 -40.04 0.71 -64.55
N ALA A 11 -39.37 1.87 -64.53
CA ALA A 11 -38.57 2.65 -65.47
C ALA A 11 -37.85 3.77 -64.65
N PRO A 12 -37.10 4.72 -65.26
CA PRO A 12 -36.00 5.48 -64.65
C PRO A 12 -36.39 6.87 -64.11
N SER A 13 -35.52 7.50 -63.32
CA SER A 13 -35.47 8.96 -63.21
C SER A 13 -34.06 9.49 -62.97
N THR A 14 -33.72 10.38 -63.90
CA THR A 14 -32.50 11.12 -64.16
C THR A 14 -32.25 12.21 -63.10
N GLY A 15 -30.98 12.42 -62.76
CA GLY A 15 -30.53 13.60 -62.02
C GLY A 15 -29.01 13.72 -61.98
N VAL A 16 -28.44 14.36 -63.01
CA VAL A 16 -27.05 14.87 -63.06
C VAL A 16 -27.16 16.37 -62.73
N PRO A 17 -26.22 17.00 -61.99
CA PRO A 17 -25.06 17.58 -62.66
C PRO A 17 -23.71 17.38 -61.96
N ALA A 18 -22.69 17.48 -62.82
CA ALA A 18 -21.27 17.55 -62.59
C ALA A 18 -20.82 18.46 -61.44
N ASN A 19 -19.73 18.09 -60.74
CA ASN A 19 -18.57 18.98 -60.66
C ASN A 19 -17.25 18.26 -60.32
N SER A 20 -16.26 18.53 -61.17
CA SER A 20 -14.80 18.51 -61.01
C SER A 20 -14.09 17.70 -59.90
N VAL A 21 -13.30 16.73 -60.40
CA VAL A 21 -11.86 16.47 -60.16
C VAL A 21 -11.24 16.91 -58.83
N HIS A 22 -10.61 15.96 -58.12
CA HIS A 22 -9.20 16.00 -57.71
C HIS A 22 -8.72 14.55 -57.45
N SER A 23 -7.68 14.12 -58.16
CA SER A 23 -6.89 12.93 -57.84
C SER A 23 -6.05 13.17 -56.58
N SER A 24 -6.10 12.27 -55.60
CA SER A 24 -4.96 12.01 -54.68
C SER A 24 -5.12 10.73 -53.88
N SER A 25 -4.41 9.70 -54.34
CA SER A 25 -3.47 8.86 -53.59
C SER A 25 -3.82 8.29 -52.20
N ALA A 26 -3.98 6.97 -52.19
CA ALA A 26 -3.33 6.00 -51.30
C ALA A 26 -3.71 5.84 -49.80
N ARG A 27 -3.94 4.56 -49.47
CA ARG A 27 -4.00 3.84 -48.16
C ARG A 27 -5.32 3.84 -47.37
N PRO A 28 -5.96 2.67 -47.26
CA PRO A 28 -6.61 2.27 -46.03
C PRO A 28 -5.65 1.41 -45.18
N HIS A 29 -5.28 1.94 -44.02
CA HIS A 29 -4.69 1.16 -42.94
C HIS A 29 -5.74 0.18 -42.40
N GLY A 30 -5.34 -1.08 -42.21
CA GLY A 30 -6.17 -2.13 -41.64
C GLY A 30 -6.77 -1.69 -40.30
N SER A 31 -8.09 -1.73 -40.23
CA SER A 31 -8.86 -1.52 -39.00
C SER A 31 -8.78 -2.73 -38.08
N ALA A 32 -8.67 -2.41 -36.79
CA ALA A 32 -9.22 -3.16 -35.67
C ALA A 32 -8.57 -4.51 -35.32
N ALA A 33 -7.32 -4.47 -34.86
CA ALA A 33 -6.89 -5.39 -33.81
C ALA A 33 -7.46 -4.89 -32.47
N GLY A 34 -8.41 -5.63 -31.91
CA GLY A 34 -9.01 -5.35 -30.62
C GLY A 34 -7.95 -5.28 -29.52
N THR A 35 -7.82 -4.11 -28.89
CA THR A 35 -7.17 -3.99 -27.59
C THR A 35 -8.22 -4.23 -26.51
N ASP A 36 -8.68 -5.48 -26.40
CA ASP A 36 -9.38 -5.98 -25.22
C ASP A 36 -8.33 -6.32 -24.16
N GLN A 37 -7.58 -5.31 -23.73
CA GLN A 37 -6.60 -5.42 -22.67
C GLN A 37 -7.30 -5.00 -21.38
N ARG A 38 -7.97 -5.96 -20.75
CA ARG A 38 -8.28 -5.92 -19.31
C ARG A 38 -6.93 -5.94 -18.56
N ALA A 39 -6.22 -4.82 -18.60
CA ALA A 39 -4.91 -4.63 -18.01
C ALA A 39 -5.08 -4.62 -16.49
N ILE A 40 -4.82 -5.76 -15.86
CA ILE A 40 -4.50 -5.80 -14.44
C ILE A 40 -3.32 -4.83 -14.26
N PRO A 41 -3.41 -3.80 -13.40
CA PRO A 41 -2.31 -2.86 -13.23
C PRO A 41 -1.10 -3.66 -12.76
N LYS A 42 -0.06 -3.71 -13.59
CA LYS A 42 1.23 -4.30 -13.23
C LYS A 42 1.86 -3.29 -12.29
N THR A 43 1.72 -3.48 -10.99
CA THR A 43 2.38 -2.61 -10.01
C THR A 43 3.87 -2.57 -10.26
N SER A 44 4.41 -1.37 -10.21
CA SER A 44 5.80 -1.15 -10.62
C SER A 44 6.73 -1.54 -9.47
N PRO A 45 7.91 -2.15 -9.74
CA PRO A 45 8.93 -2.42 -8.73
C PRO A 45 9.26 -1.20 -7.85
N SER A 46 9.15 0.00 -8.42
CA SER A 46 9.34 1.27 -7.71
C SER A 46 8.30 1.56 -6.63
N GLU A 47 7.07 1.05 -6.77
CA GLU A 47 6.04 1.18 -5.74
C GLU A 47 6.35 0.28 -4.55
N TRP A 48 6.78 -0.96 -4.81
CA TRP A 48 7.26 -1.86 -3.76
C TRP A 48 8.44 -1.29 -2.99
N ILE A 49 9.39 -0.64 -3.67
CA ILE A 49 10.52 0.03 -3.01
C ILE A 49 10.03 1.12 -2.06
N LYS A 50 9.12 2.01 -2.51
CA LYS A 50 8.57 3.07 -1.65
C LYS A 50 7.89 2.51 -0.41
N VAL A 51 7.11 1.45 -0.56
CA VAL A 51 6.42 0.81 0.57
C VAL A 51 7.40 0.23 1.58
N LEU A 52 8.47 -0.42 1.10
CA LEU A 52 9.52 -0.93 1.98
C LEU A 52 10.31 0.20 2.65
N ASP A 53 10.60 1.29 1.93
CA ASP A 53 11.24 2.49 2.48
C ASP A 53 10.38 3.11 3.61
N ASP A 54 9.06 3.25 3.38
CA ASP A 54 8.13 3.79 4.37
C ASP A 54 8.03 2.89 5.61
N LEU A 55 8.02 1.57 5.42
CA LEU A 55 8.01 0.61 6.52
C LEU A 55 9.31 0.62 7.32
N GLU A 56 10.46 0.75 6.65
CA GLU A 56 11.76 0.87 7.31
C GLU A 56 11.88 2.19 8.08
N ALA A 57 11.39 3.30 7.51
CA ALA A 57 11.32 4.57 8.21
C ALA A 57 10.41 4.49 9.45
N SER A 58 9.26 3.83 9.32
CA SER A 58 8.35 3.57 10.44
C SER A 58 8.98 2.69 11.52
N LEU A 59 9.69 1.63 11.14
CA LEU A 59 10.43 0.77 12.07
C LEU A 59 11.52 1.56 12.81
N GLY A 60 12.30 2.37 12.08
CA GLY A 60 13.33 3.21 12.67
C GLY A 60 12.77 4.30 13.59
N SER A 61 11.59 4.85 13.31
CA SER A 61 10.89 5.75 14.22
C SER A 61 10.39 5.02 15.46
N GLY A 62 9.76 3.85 15.29
CA GLY A 62 9.25 3.04 16.39
C GLY A 62 10.34 2.58 17.36
N ALA A 63 11.51 2.19 16.84
CA ALA A 63 12.66 1.83 17.67
C ALA A 63 13.17 3.01 18.51
N ARG A 64 13.26 4.21 17.91
CA ARG A 64 13.64 5.43 18.65
C ARG A 64 12.62 5.80 19.71
N ASP A 65 11.33 5.69 19.40
CA ASP A 65 10.24 5.94 20.35
C ASP A 65 10.25 4.93 21.51
N ALA A 66 10.51 3.65 21.23
CA ALA A 66 10.65 2.62 22.26
C ALA A 66 11.80 2.93 23.21
N VAL A 67 12.94 3.37 22.68
CA VAL A 67 14.06 3.87 23.48
C VAL A 67 13.58 5.04 24.33
N LEU A 68 13.08 6.13 23.74
CA LEU A 68 12.64 7.33 24.48
C LEU A 68 11.61 7.01 25.59
N SER A 69 10.68 6.09 25.33
CA SER A 69 9.68 5.65 26.31
C SER A 69 10.30 4.97 27.52
N ALA A 70 11.34 4.15 27.32
CA ALA A 70 12.07 3.54 28.42
C ALA A 70 12.79 4.57 29.31
N GLN A 71 13.08 5.78 28.80
CA GLN A 71 13.61 6.90 29.60
C GLN A 71 12.51 7.82 30.17
N GLY A 72 11.23 7.45 30.06
CA GLY A 72 10.11 8.26 30.53
C GLY A 72 9.69 9.39 29.58
N GLY A 73 10.13 9.35 28.32
CA GLY A 73 9.72 10.28 27.28
C GLY A 73 8.31 10.00 26.72
N THR A 74 7.71 11.04 26.12
CA THR A 74 6.41 10.93 25.43
C THR A 74 6.53 10.20 24.11
N LEU A 75 5.68 9.18 23.91
CA LEU A 75 5.56 8.42 22.66
C LEU A 75 4.87 9.25 21.57
N VAL A 76 5.44 9.29 20.37
CA VAL A 76 4.79 9.82 19.18
C VAL A 76 4.37 8.63 18.31
N THR A 77 3.31 7.95 18.75
CA THR A 77 2.62 6.91 17.95
C THR A 77 1.88 7.60 16.80
N GLY A 78 2.63 8.05 15.78
CA GLY A 78 2.14 8.98 14.76
C GLY A 78 2.01 8.41 13.35
N VAL A 79 2.47 7.19 13.08
CA VAL A 79 2.39 6.62 11.72
C VAL A 79 1.27 5.59 11.66
N GLN A 80 0.10 6.04 11.23
CA GLN A 80 -1.00 5.16 10.82
C GLN A 80 -0.65 4.54 9.47
N TRP A 81 0.22 3.51 9.48
CA TRP A 81 0.54 2.78 8.27
C TRP A 81 -0.71 2.05 7.76
N ARG A 82 -1.07 2.28 6.50
CA ARG A 82 -2.08 1.50 5.80
C ARG A 82 -1.40 0.65 4.74
N ALA A 83 -1.72 -0.63 4.73
CA ALA A 83 -1.35 -1.53 3.65
C ALA A 83 -1.89 -0.94 2.34
N PRO A 84 -1.02 -0.64 1.35
CA PRO A 84 -1.50 -0.10 0.10
C PRO A 84 -2.28 -1.19 -0.65
N GLU A 85 -3.41 -0.81 -1.22
CA GLU A 85 -4.21 -1.73 -2.02
C GLU A 85 -3.54 -1.91 -3.38
N LEU A 86 -3.71 -3.10 -3.97
CA LEU A 86 -3.30 -3.43 -5.33
C LEU A 86 -1.79 -3.66 -5.55
N LEU A 87 -0.92 -3.73 -4.54
CA LEU A 87 0.47 -4.22 -4.72
C LEU A 87 0.44 -5.65 -5.29
N GLY A 88 0.86 -5.80 -6.53
CA GLY A 88 1.03 -7.11 -7.19
C GLY A 88 2.12 -7.93 -6.51
N GLN A 89 2.62 -8.97 -7.16
CA GLN A 89 3.61 -9.86 -6.54
C GLN A 89 4.90 -9.10 -6.16
N LEU A 90 5.47 -9.42 -5.00
CA LEU A 90 6.75 -8.87 -4.54
C LEU A 90 7.87 -9.32 -5.48
N PRO A 91 8.68 -8.39 -6.04
CA PRO A 91 9.86 -8.74 -6.83
C PRO A 91 10.85 -9.58 -6.01
N ARG A 92 11.43 -10.63 -6.60
CA ARG A 92 12.36 -11.53 -5.89
C ARG A 92 13.59 -10.82 -5.36
N GLU A 93 14.00 -9.75 -6.01
CA GLU A 93 15.12 -8.91 -5.60
C GLU A 93 14.85 -8.18 -4.28
N LEU A 94 13.58 -7.97 -3.92
CA LEU A 94 13.15 -7.30 -2.69
C LEU A 94 12.75 -8.28 -1.58
N GLU A 95 12.73 -9.58 -1.87
CA GLU A 95 12.29 -10.62 -0.93
C GLU A 95 13.16 -10.66 0.32
N GLU A 96 14.49 -10.61 0.15
CA GLU A 96 15.43 -10.61 1.27
C GLU A 96 15.22 -9.38 2.16
N ARG A 97 15.05 -8.21 1.54
CA ARG A 97 14.80 -6.95 2.24
C ARG A 97 13.51 -7.01 3.05
N ALA A 98 12.43 -7.51 2.47
CA ALA A 98 11.16 -7.71 3.15
C ALA A 98 11.28 -8.71 4.33
N ARG A 99 12.06 -9.78 4.17
CA ARG A 99 12.33 -10.75 5.25
C ARG A 99 13.11 -10.13 6.41
N LEU A 100 14.15 -9.34 6.12
CA LEU A 100 14.91 -8.61 7.15
C LEU A 100 14.04 -7.58 7.89
N LEU A 101 13.21 -6.83 7.14
CA LEU A 101 12.27 -5.88 7.71
C LEU A 101 11.27 -6.57 8.66
N LEU A 102 10.70 -7.70 8.25
CA LEU A 102 9.79 -8.46 9.11
C LEU A 102 10.47 -8.96 10.39
N ALA A 103 11.71 -9.46 10.28
CA ALA A 103 12.48 -9.86 11.45
C ALA A 103 12.70 -8.69 12.41
N GLY A 104 13.07 -7.51 11.89
CA GLY A 104 13.24 -6.30 12.70
C GLY A 104 11.94 -5.83 13.36
N GLN A 105 10.81 -5.91 12.65
CA GLN A 105 9.49 -5.58 13.22
C GLN A 105 9.11 -6.53 14.37
N LEU A 106 9.32 -7.84 14.20
CA LEU A 106 9.04 -8.82 15.26
C LEU A 106 9.93 -8.61 16.48
N GLU A 107 11.19 -8.25 16.28
CA GLU A 107 12.09 -7.95 17.39
C GLU A 107 11.67 -6.70 18.15
N LEU A 108 11.34 -5.61 17.45
CA LEU A 108 10.83 -4.40 18.10
C LEU A 108 9.55 -4.66 18.91
N ILE A 109 8.64 -5.49 18.38
CA ILE A 109 7.43 -5.88 19.12
C ILE A 109 7.80 -6.58 20.42
N ARG A 110 8.75 -7.53 20.40
CA ARG A 110 9.21 -8.24 21.60
C ARG A 110 9.80 -7.28 22.63
N GLU A 111 10.66 -6.37 22.20
CA GLU A 111 11.27 -5.37 23.08
C GLU A 111 10.21 -4.50 23.76
N ILE A 112 9.21 -4.03 23.01
CA ILE A 112 8.11 -3.22 23.55
C ILE A 112 7.27 -4.04 24.55
N GLU A 113 6.99 -5.30 24.25
CA GLU A 113 6.25 -6.18 25.15
C GLU A 113 7.01 -6.50 26.44
N ASP A 114 8.33 -6.70 26.34
CA ASP A 114 9.22 -6.90 27.49
C ASP A 114 9.25 -5.65 28.38
N ALA A 115 9.42 -4.46 27.77
CA ALA A 115 9.36 -3.18 28.48
C ALA A 115 8.01 -2.99 29.18
N ARG A 116 6.89 -3.30 28.50
CA ARG A 116 5.54 -3.24 29.08
C ARG A 116 5.38 -4.18 30.28
N ARG A 117 5.88 -5.42 30.18
CA ARG A 117 5.85 -6.39 31.29
C ARG A 117 6.66 -5.91 32.49
N SER A 118 7.86 -5.39 32.25
CA SER A 118 8.73 -4.83 33.30
C SER A 118 8.07 -3.66 34.03
N ALA A 119 7.54 -2.68 33.27
CA ALA A 119 6.82 -1.54 33.83
C ALA A 119 5.59 -1.98 34.66
N GLY A 120 4.84 -2.98 34.17
CA GLY A 120 3.72 -3.57 34.91
C GLY A 120 4.14 -4.18 36.25
N ALA A 121 5.26 -4.91 36.29
CA ALA A 121 5.81 -5.48 37.51
C ALA A 121 6.25 -4.39 38.50
N HIS A 122 6.91 -3.32 38.03
CA HIS A 122 7.30 -2.19 38.87
C HIS A 122 6.08 -1.48 39.47
N LEU A 123 5.05 -1.22 38.67
CA LEU A 123 3.82 -0.60 39.17
C LEU A 123 3.09 -1.51 40.17
N ALA A 124 3.07 -2.83 39.96
CA ALA A 124 2.50 -3.77 40.90
C ALA A 124 3.25 -3.77 42.25
N ALA A 125 4.59 -3.71 42.21
CA ALA A 125 5.41 -3.60 43.40
C ALA A 125 5.11 -2.30 44.18
N VAL A 126 5.07 -1.15 43.50
CA VAL A 126 4.73 0.15 44.11
C VAL A 126 3.33 0.11 44.72
N ARG A 127 2.33 -0.43 44.01
CA ARG A 127 0.96 -0.56 44.52
C ARG A 127 0.89 -1.46 45.74
N THR A 128 1.66 -2.55 45.78
CA THR A 128 1.73 -3.46 46.92
C THR A 128 2.28 -2.73 48.14
N ILE A 129 3.41 -2.02 47.99
CA ILE A 129 4.02 -1.23 49.07
C ILE A 129 3.02 -0.22 49.63
N LEU A 130 2.38 0.56 48.76
CA LEU A 130 1.35 1.54 49.17
C LEU A 130 0.16 0.90 49.88
N SER A 131 -0.25 -0.30 49.47
CA SER A 131 -1.37 -1.02 50.08
C SER A 131 -1.00 -1.64 51.44
N THR A 132 0.25 -2.08 51.61
CA THR A 132 0.76 -2.68 52.86
C THR A 132 1.22 -1.65 53.89
N HIS A 133 1.58 -0.45 53.45
CA HIS A 133 1.97 0.68 54.28
C HIS A 133 1.04 1.88 54.02
N PRO A 134 -0.24 1.84 54.43
CA PRO A 134 -1.08 3.02 54.52
C PRO A 134 -0.65 3.87 55.73
N SER A 135 0.63 4.21 55.80
CA SER A 135 1.16 5.13 56.81
C SER A 135 0.91 6.54 56.29
N ASP A 136 0.09 7.30 57.01
CA ASP A 136 -0.48 8.61 56.68
C ASP A 136 0.56 9.76 56.67
N HIS A 137 1.82 9.46 56.36
CA HIS A 137 2.90 10.44 56.32
C HIS A 137 3.94 10.13 55.23
N PRO A 138 4.10 11.00 54.22
CA PRO A 138 5.20 10.88 53.27
C PRO A 138 6.53 11.13 53.98
N VAL A 139 7.42 10.13 53.95
CA VAL A 139 8.81 10.28 54.40
C VAL A 139 9.64 10.69 53.19
N TYR A 140 10.13 11.93 53.20
CA TYR A 140 11.06 12.42 52.17
C TYR A 140 12.45 11.81 52.42
N LEU A 141 12.89 10.93 51.52
CA LEU A 141 14.25 10.44 51.47
C LEU A 141 15.09 11.45 50.67
N ASP A 142 15.80 12.32 51.38
CA ASP A 142 16.79 13.21 50.75
C ASP A 142 18.02 12.38 50.35
N ILE A 143 18.30 12.33 49.05
CA ILE A 143 19.46 11.62 48.48
C ILE A 143 20.70 12.53 48.36
N ALA A 144 20.74 13.65 49.08
CA ALA A 144 21.94 14.46 49.22
C ALA A 144 22.95 13.79 50.18
N GLY A 145 23.94 13.12 49.60
CA GLY A 145 25.20 12.72 50.24
C GLY A 145 26.38 13.17 49.39
#